data_AF-A0A385JND7-F1
#
_entry.id   AF-A0A385JND7-F1
#
_cell.length_a   1.000
_cell.length_b   1.000
_cell.length_c   1.000
_cell.angle_alpha   90.00
_cell.angle_beta   90.00
_cell.angle_gamma   90.00
#
_symmetry.space_group_name_H-M   'P 1'
#
loop_
_entity.id
_entity.type
_entity.pdbx_description
1 polymer ?
#
loop_
_entity_poly.entity_id
_entity_poly.type
_entity_poly.pdbx_seq_one_letter_code
_entity_poly.pdbx_strand_id
1 'polypeptide(L)'
;MHNVTLSFKYSHHISQYIYGFLLLSKNNIIKLSNIDKDTNITGAQHILRANIDGKKIIYDANDGDHIDRGFFSIPDYEWCDLYFKRSYSNQLAEQFPKCRPLGFNYEIKPFYGMIDRFFGDIRRLMGKEIVKHTDLEIIPNVSNNPKILFLTRLWEPNPLKDNASKIELEYYNETIQLNKVRMDALNMIHAQFNERSTIGINDIPYSRRMAPDFILPKEKTHRRNFINMMKEHEICITSTGLHKSTGWRFGEFVAASRAIISEPLNYVVPGNFDNYLPFNNIEELYLAIEKLVNDKELRYDMMKRNNIYYNNYLKPDRLILNTITSL
;
A
#
# COMPACT_ATOMS: atom_id res chain seq x y z
N MET A 1 16.12 -9.68 -24.44
CA MET A 1 15.70 -10.04 -23.07
C MET A 1 16.70 -9.43 -22.11
N HIS A 2 16.27 -8.52 -21.25
CA HIS A 2 17.16 -7.80 -20.33
C HIS A 2 17.78 -8.75 -19.30
N ASN A 3 19.08 -8.60 -19.04
CA ASN A 3 19.77 -9.27 -17.95
C ASN A 3 19.67 -8.44 -16.68
N VAL A 4 19.12 -9.04 -15.63
CA VAL A 4 18.82 -8.37 -14.37
C VAL A 4 19.55 -9.03 -13.21
N THR A 5 20.18 -8.22 -12.36
CA THR A 5 20.61 -8.65 -11.02
C THR A 5 19.94 -7.79 -9.96
N LEU A 6 19.64 -8.39 -8.81
CA LEU A 6 19.02 -7.72 -7.68
C LEU A 6 19.92 -7.80 -6.45
N SER A 7 19.98 -6.74 -5.66
CA SER A 7 20.69 -6.71 -4.37
C SER A 7 19.89 -5.91 -3.35
N PHE A 8 19.65 -6.50 -2.16
CA PHE A 8 18.84 -5.87 -1.12
C PHE A 8 19.04 -6.47 0.27
N LYS A 9 18.78 -5.65 1.30
CA LYS A 9 18.51 -6.12 2.65
C LYS A 9 17.02 -6.43 2.78
N TYR A 10 16.68 -7.65 3.20
CA TYR A 10 15.28 -8.09 3.21
C TYR A 10 14.39 -7.17 4.04
N SER A 11 13.26 -6.80 3.45
CA SER A 11 12.17 -6.11 4.12
C SER A 11 10.83 -6.44 3.46
N HIS A 12 9.76 -6.47 4.25
CA HIS A 12 8.40 -6.63 3.75
C HIS A 12 8.00 -5.54 2.75
N HIS A 13 8.55 -4.33 2.87
CA HIS A 13 8.20 -3.19 2.02
C HIS A 13 8.64 -3.38 0.55
N ILE A 14 9.72 -4.13 0.29
CA ILE A 14 10.22 -4.36 -1.08
C ILE A 14 9.71 -5.67 -1.70
N SER A 15 8.92 -6.44 -0.94
CA SER A 15 8.48 -7.78 -1.35
C SER A 15 7.66 -7.76 -2.64
N GLN A 16 6.81 -6.76 -2.86
CA GLN A 16 6.02 -6.63 -4.09
C GLN A 16 6.92 -6.45 -5.32
N TYR A 17 8.01 -5.69 -5.19
CA TYR A 17 8.91 -5.41 -6.30
C TYR A 17 9.73 -6.64 -6.67
N ILE A 18 10.26 -7.34 -5.67
CA ILE A 18 10.92 -8.64 -5.87
C ILE A 18 9.96 -9.63 -6.52
N TYR A 19 8.70 -9.67 -6.05
CA TYR A 19 7.67 -10.53 -6.63
C TYR A 19 7.43 -10.20 -8.11
N GLY A 20 7.41 -8.92 -8.48
CA GLY A 20 7.30 -8.47 -9.87
C GLY A 20 8.43 -8.96 -10.76
N PHE A 21 9.69 -8.77 -10.36
CA PHE A 21 10.85 -9.30 -11.09
C PHE A 21 10.78 -10.83 -11.26
N LEU A 22 10.37 -11.55 -10.21
CA LEU A 22 10.22 -13.01 -10.26
C LEU A 22 9.12 -13.45 -11.24
N LEU A 23 8.00 -12.71 -11.33
CA LEU A 23 6.96 -12.97 -12.32
C LEU A 23 7.45 -12.72 -13.76
N LEU A 24 8.15 -11.60 -14.00
CA LEU A 24 8.70 -11.29 -15.32
C LEU A 24 9.72 -12.35 -15.77
N SER A 25 10.58 -12.80 -14.85
CA SER A 25 11.54 -13.88 -15.10
C SER A 25 10.83 -15.21 -15.41
N LYS A 26 9.80 -15.57 -14.63
CA LYS A 26 8.97 -16.76 -14.87
C LYS A 26 8.33 -16.75 -16.26
N ASN A 27 7.95 -15.58 -16.75
CA ASN A 27 7.31 -15.39 -18.05
C ASN A 27 8.31 -15.15 -19.20
N ASN A 28 9.62 -15.36 -18.97
CA ASN A 28 10.70 -15.15 -19.94
C ASN A 28 10.78 -13.73 -20.54
N ILE A 29 10.30 -12.73 -19.81
CA ILE A 29 10.38 -11.31 -20.23
C ILE A 29 11.78 -10.74 -19.90
N ILE A 30 12.35 -11.17 -18.78
CA ILE A 30 13.70 -10.83 -18.34
C ILE A 30 14.47 -12.09 -17.96
N LYS A 31 15.80 -12.00 -17.91
CA LYS A 31 16.68 -13.00 -17.32
C LYS A 31 17.18 -12.51 -15.97
N LEU A 32 16.73 -13.13 -14.90
CA LEU A 32 17.21 -12.84 -13.55
C LEU A 32 18.47 -13.69 -13.26
N SER A 33 19.65 -13.09 -13.39
CA SER A 33 20.94 -13.80 -13.31
C SER A 33 21.49 -13.92 -11.90
N ASN A 34 21.17 -13.00 -11.00
CA ASN A 34 21.55 -13.09 -9.58
C ASN A 34 20.53 -12.38 -8.67
N ILE A 35 20.34 -12.92 -7.47
CA ILE A 35 19.58 -12.28 -6.39
C ILE A 35 20.44 -12.35 -5.13
N ASP A 36 21.06 -11.22 -4.80
CA ASP A 36 21.89 -11.06 -3.63
C ASP A 36 21.07 -10.53 -2.44
N LYS A 37 21.01 -11.32 -1.38
CA LYS A 37 20.28 -11.02 -0.14
C LYS A 37 21.25 -10.56 0.95
N ASP A 38 22.26 -9.78 0.59
CA ASP A 38 23.33 -9.40 1.50
C ASP A 38 22.81 -8.61 2.71
N THR A 39 23.06 -9.17 3.90
CA THR A 39 22.73 -8.57 5.20
C THR A 39 23.68 -7.43 5.58
N ASN A 40 24.84 -7.35 4.91
CA ASN A 40 25.91 -6.38 5.18
C ASN A 40 25.82 -5.12 4.33
N ILE A 41 24.79 -4.99 3.49
CA ILE A 41 24.58 -3.74 2.74
C ILE A 41 24.33 -2.60 3.74
N THR A 42 25.32 -1.73 3.85
CA THR A 42 25.21 -0.46 4.57
C THR A 42 24.34 0.48 3.73
N GLY A 43 23.21 0.93 4.27
CA GLY A 43 22.29 1.80 3.55
C GLY A 43 20.90 1.88 4.17
N ALA A 44 20.03 2.71 3.56
CA ALA A 44 18.67 2.90 4.03
C ALA A 44 17.86 1.59 3.97
N GLN A 45 16.94 1.43 4.94
CA GLN A 45 16.00 0.32 4.93
C GLN A 45 15.05 0.44 3.74
N HIS A 46 14.41 -0.67 3.37
CA HIS A 46 13.35 -0.67 2.35
C HIS A 46 13.80 -0.30 0.92
N ILE A 47 15.08 -0.52 0.60
CA ILE A 47 15.67 -0.31 -0.72
C ILE A 47 15.91 -1.64 -1.45
N LEU A 48 15.48 -1.72 -2.70
CA LEU A 48 15.87 -2.77 -3.66
C LEU A 48 16.73 -2.14 -4.77
N ARG A 49 17.95 -2.67 -4.96
CA ARG A 49 18.83 -2.27 -6.04
C ARG A 49 18.69 -3.27 -7.19
N ALA A 50 18.54 -2.76 -8.40
CA ALA A 50 18.58 -3.56 -9.62
C ALA A 50 19.67 -3.06 -10.55
N ASN A 51 20.39 -3.97 -11.19
CA ASN A 51 21.17 -3.67 -12.38
C ASN A 51 20.44 -4.31 -13.58
N ILE A 52 20.12 -3.51 -14.59
CA ILE A 52 19.37 -3.92 -15.77
C ILE A 52 20.19 -3.54 -17.00
N ASP A 53 20.85 -4.53 -17.60
CA ASP A 53 21.81 -4.35 -18.71
C ASP A 53 22.86 -3.25 -18.45
N GLY A 54 23.39 -3.20 -17.23
CA GLY A 54 24.39 -2.22 -16.80
C GLY A 54 23.79 -0.98 -16.14
N LYS A 55 22.51 -0.66 -16.36
CA LYS A 55 21.82 0.49 -15.78
C LYS A 55 21.43 0.23 -14.33
N LYS A 56 21.78 1.13 -13.42
CA LYS A 56 21.56 1.03 -11.97
C LYS A 56 20.25 1.69 -11.57
N ILE A 57 19.33 0.90 -11.03
CA ILE A 57 17.98 1.34 -10.69
C ILE A 57 17.71 1.11 -9.21
N ILE A 58 17.14 2.10 -8.55
CA ILE A 58 16.67 1.99 -7.17
C ILE A 58 15.16 1.90 -7.15
N TYR A 59 14.65 0.98 -6.33
CA TYR A 59 13.25 0.90 -5.91
C TYR A 59 13.18 1.18 -4.41
N ASP A 60 12.73 2.37 -4.06
CA ASP A 60 12.58 2.84 -2.69
C ASP A 60 11.13 2.68 -2.20
N ALA A 61 10.93 1.79 -1.22
CA ALA A 61 9.64 1.49 -0.63
C ALA A 61 9.32 2.26 0.67
N ASN A 62 10.19 3.19 1.09
CA ASN A 62 9.99 4.01 2.28
C ASN A 62 8.71 4.85 2.20
N ASP A 63 8.03 5.01 3.35
CA ASP A 63 6.68 5.59 3.49
C ASP A 63 6.60 7.10 3.32
N GLY A 64 7.70 7.84 3.44
CA GLY A 64 7.74 9.30 3.24
C GLY A 64 8.78 9.76 2.23
N ASP A 65 8.86 11.06 1.97
CA ASP A 65 9.89 11.73 1.16
C ASP A 65 10.88 12.57 1.99
N HIS A 66 10.66 12.67 3.30
CA HIS A 66 11.49 13.43 4.23
C HIS A 66 12.92 12.87 4.32
N ILE A 67 13.91 13.68 3.95
CA ILE A 67 15.35 13.31 3.96
C ILE A 67 15.88 13.28 5.39
N ASP A 68 15.53 14.29 6.19
CA ASP A 68 15.91 14.45 7.59
C ASP A 68 15.40 13.31 8.49
N ARG A 69 14.29 12.67 8.09
CA ARG A 69 13.72 11.50 8.77
C ARG A 69 14.21 10.16 8.20
N GLY A 70 15.15 10.19 7.25
CA GLY A 70 15.77 8.98 6.69
C GLY A 70 14.91 8.19 5.70
N PHE A 71 13.85 8.78 5.14
CA PHE A 71 12.99 8.12 4.15
C PHE A 71 13.50 8.22 2.71
N PHE A 72 14.62 8.91 2.51
CA PHE A 72 15.29 9.04 1.22
C PHE A 72 16.79 8.79 1.38
N SER A 73 17.34 7.90 0.54
CA SER A 73 18.74 7.48 0.63
C SER A 73 19.62 8.24 -0.35
N ILE A 74 20.38 9.23 0.14
CA ILE A 74 21.34 9.99 -0.68
C ILE A 74 22.41 9.08 -1.31
N PRO A 75 23.05 8.14 -0.58
CA PRO A 75 24.05 7.26 -1.20
C PRO A 75 23.48 6.42 -2.35
N ASP A 76 22.24 5.94 -2.23
CA ASP A 76 21.59 5.17 -3.29
C ASP A 76 21.20 6.04 -4.48
N TYR A 77 20.77 7.27 -4.23
CA TYR A 77 20.48 8.25 -5.27
C TYR A 77 21.72 8.61 -6.09
N GLU A 78 22.86 8.82 -5.43
CA GLU A 78 24.14 9.08 -6.08
C GLU A 78 24.61 7.88 -6.90
N TRP A 79 24.44 6.66 -6.38
CA TRP A 79 24.85 5.43 -7.04
C TRP A 79 24.05 5.10 -8.32
N CYS A 80 22.77 5.49 -8.39
CA CYS A 80 21.84 5.05 -9.42
C CYS A 80 21.72 5.97 -10.64
N ASP A 81 21.19 5.43 -11.74
CA ASP A 81 20.78 6.18 -12.93
C ASP A 81 19.32 6.65 -12.82
N LEU A 82 18.44 5.84 -12.22
CA LEU A 82 17.05 6.20 -11.92
C LEU A 82 16.64 5.74 -10.52
N TYR A 83 15.82 6.55 -9.85
CA TYR A 83 15.36 6.33 -8.49
C TYR A 83 13.84 6.28 -8.42
N PHE A 84 13.25 5.09 -8.43
CA PHE A 84 11.81 4.92 -8.29
C PHE A 84 11.40 4.98 -6.83
N LYS A 85 10.57 5.95 -6.49
CA LYS A 85 10.14 6.25 -5.13
C LYS A 85 8.65 5.95 -4.98
N ARG A 86 8.27 5.16 -3.97
CA ARG A 86 6.85 4.92 -3.62
C ARG A 86 6.17 6.21 -3.20
N SER A 87 6.74 6.88 -2.21
CA SER A 87 6.26 8.17 -1.69
C SER A 87 6.87 9.32 -2.47
N TYR A 88 6.61 9.37 -3.77
CA TYR A 88 7.17 10.36 -4.68
C TYR A 88 6.35 11.66 -4.62
N SER A 89 7.03 12.80 -4.47
CA SER A 89 6.43 14.13 -4.53
C SER A 89 7.13 14.98 -5.61
N ASN A 90 6.42 15.95 -6.17
CA ASN A 90 7.00 16.88 -7.14
C ASN A 90 8.12 17.72 -6.49
N GLN A 91 7.96 18.09 -5.22
CA GLN A 91 8.99 18.79 -4.45
C GLN A 91 10.28 17.97 -4.32
N LEU A 92 10.18 16.66 -4.07
CA LEU A 92 11.35 15.78 -4.06
C LEU A 92 12.00 15.74 -5.46
N ALA A 93 11.21 15.68 -6.53
CA ALA A 93 11.73 15.60 -7.89
C ALA A 93 12.46 16.87 -8.35
N GLU A 94 12.05 18.06 -7.87
CA GLU A 94 12.75 19.32 -8.12
C GLU A 94 14.18 19.29 -7.57
N GLN A 95 14.39 18.68 -6.40
CA GLN A 95 15.71 18.52 -5.79
C GLN A 95 16.48 17.30 -6.33
N PHE A 96 15.76 16.26 -6.74
CA PHE A 96 16.33 14.97 -7.15
C PHE A 96 15.79 14.54 -8.52
N PRO A 97 16.34 15.09 -9.63
CA PRO A 97 15.81 14.88 -10.99
C PRO A 97 15.83 13.43 -11.51
N LYS A 98 16.54 12.50 -10.87
CA LYS A 98 16.46 11.05 -11.21
C LYS A 98 15.23 10.37 -10.61
N CYS A 99 14.52 11.04 -9.70
CA CYS A 99 13.37 10.45 -9.00
C CYS A 99 12.15 10.30 -9.91
N ARG A 100 11.49 9.15 -9.82
CA ARG A 100 10.28 8.81 -10.57
C ARG A 100 9.26 8.15 -9.62
N PRO A 101 7.94 8.29 -9.89
CA PRO A 101 6.93 7.62 -9.08
C PRO A 101 6.97 6.10 -9.31
N LEU A 102 6.91 5.32 -8.24
CA LEU A 102 6.88 3.84 -8.30
C LEU A 102 5.45 3.27 -8.26
N GLY A 103 4.54 3.96 -7.57
CA GLY A 103 3.14 3.54 -7.44
C GLY A 103 2.75 3.06 -6.04
N PHE A 104 1.56 2.47 -5.92
CA PHE A 104 1.07 1.91 -4.65
C PHE A 104 1.81 0.62 -4.29
N ASN A 105 1.70 0.23 -3.01
CA ASN A 105 2.31 -0.99 -2.49
C ASN A 105 1.30 -1.78 -1.65
N TYR A 106 1.46 -3.09 -1.58
CA TYR A 106 0.66 -3.97 -0.72
C TYR A 106 1.43 -5.23 -0.32
N GLU A 107 0.98 -5.85 0.78
CA GLU A 107 1.67 -7.01 1.33
C GLU A 107 1.50 -8.26 0.45
N ILE A 108 2.63 -8.77 -0.02
CA ILE A 108 2.77 -10.04 -0.72
C ILE A 108 4.10 -10.71 -0.37
N LYS A 109 4.21 -12.03 -0.50
CA LYS A 109 5.46 -12.77 -0.25
C LYS A 109 6.05 -13.33 -1.55
N PRO A 110 7.32 -13.01 -1.90
CA PRO A 110 8.00 -13.57 -3.07
C PRO A 110 8.32 -15.05 -2.89
N PHE A 111 8.30 -15.80 -3.99
CA PHE A 111 8.74 -17.19 -4.08
C PHE A 111 9.92 -17.26 -5.06
N TYR A 112 11.12 -17.52 -4.54
CA TYR A 112 12.36 -17.36 -5.30
C TYR A 112 12.65 -18.53 -6.26
N GLY A 113 11.93 -19.64 -6.12
CA GLY A 113 12.07 -20.80 -6.99
C GLY A 113 10.82 -21.67 -7.06
N MET A 114 10.87 -22.72 -7.87
CA MET A 114 9.79 -23.69 -7.99
C MET A 114 9.55 -24.46 -6.69
N ILE A 115 10.63 -24.83 -5.99
CA ILE A 115 10.58 -25.54 -4.71
C ILE A 115 9.91 -24.68 -3.63
N ASP A 116 10.34 -23.42 -3.48
CA ASP A 116 9.72 -22.46 -2.55
C ASP A 116 8.23 -22.28 -2.83
N ARG A 117 7.85 -22.20 -4.11
CA ARG A 117 6.45 -22.07 -4.52
C ARG A 117 5.65 -23.32 -4.15
N PHE A 118 6.17 -24.51 -4.42
CA PHE A 118 5.53 -25.78 -4.11
C PHE A 118 5.31 -25.95 -2.60
N PHE A 119 6.35 -25.73 -1.78
CA PHE A 119 6.21 -25.75 -0.32
C PHE A 119 5.26 -24.65 0.17
N GLY A 120 5.28 -23.48 -0.47
CA GLY A 120 4.32 -22.42 -0.22
C GLY A 120 2.88 -22.87 -0.46
N ASP A 121 2.62 -23.57 -1.56
CA ASP A 121 1.30 -24.09 -1.93
C ASP A 121 0.83 -25.19 -0.97
N ILE A 122 1.70 -26.11 -0.56
CA ILE A 122 1.39 -27.08 0.50
C ILE A 122 1.03 -26.36 1.80
N ARG A 123 1.83 -25.39 2.23
CA ARG A 123 1.56 -24.62 3.45
C ARG A 123 0.24 -23.84 3.36
N ARG A 124 -0.12 -23.34 2.17
CA ARG A 124 -1.42 -22.68 1.91
C ARG A 124 -2.59 -23.64 2.09
N LEU A 125 -2.47 -24.88 1.60
CA LEU A 125 -3.48 -25.94 1.79
C LEU A 125 -3.62 -26.30 3.28
N MET A 126 -2.51 -26.29 4.02
CA MET A 126 -2.49 -26.46 5.48
C MET A 126 -2.93 -25.21 6.27
N GLY A 127 -3.54 -24.21 5.61
CA GLY A 127 -4.12 -23.04 6.27
C GLY A 127 -3.15 -21.90 6.62
N LYS A 128 -1.88 -21.94 6.20
CA LYS A 128 -0.93 -20.82 6.46
C LYS A 128 -1.28 -19.58 5.63
N GLU A 129 -1.00 -18.40 6.20
CA GLU A 129 -1.22 -17.06 5.62
C GLU A 129 -0.20 -16.69 4.54
N ILE A 130 -0.24 -17.40 3.43
CA ILE A 130 0.58 -17.08 2.27
C ILE A 130 -0.34 -16.52 1.20
N VAL A 131 -0.23 -15.21 0.94
CA VAL A 131 -1.02 -14.48 -0.05
C VAL A 131 -0.24 -14.34 -1.36
N LYS A 132 -0.94 -14.59 -2.46
CA LYS A 132 -0.53 -14.30 -3.85
C LYS A 132 -1.33 -13.08 -4.32
N HIS A 133 -0.81 -12.36 -5.31
CA HIS A 133 -1.51 -11.22 -5.91
C HIS A 133 -2.89 -11.60 -6.44
N THR A 134 -3.02 -12.78 -7.05
CA THR A 134 -4.29 -13.36 -7.53
C THR A 134 -5.34 -13.54 -6.43
N ASP A 135 -4.93 -13.66 -5.17
CA ASP A 135 -5.88 -13.77 -4.06
C ASP A 135 -6.61 -12.45 -3.82
N LEU A 136 -6.04 -11.30 -4.21
CA LEU A 136 -6.67 -9.97 -4.12
C LEU A 136 -7.56 -9.67 -5.34
N GLU A 137 -7.19 -10.18 -6.51
CA GLU A 137 -7.84 -9.88 -7.78
C GLU A 137 -9.31 -10.31 -7.80
N ILE A 138 -10.18 -9.40 -8.26
CA ILE A 138 -11.60 -9.65 -8.52
C ILE A 138 -12.07 -8.71 -9.64
N ILE A 139 -12.96 -9.21 -10.49
CA ILE A 139 -13.58 -8.42 -11.57
C ILE A 139 -14.62 -7.47 -10.95
N PRO A 140 -14.72 -6.21 -11.41
CA PRO A 140 -15.75 -5.28 -10.97
C PRO A 140 -17.16 -5.89 -11.04
N ASN A 141 -17.87 -5.89 -9.91
CA ASN A 141 -19.25 -6.34 -9.81
C ASN A 141 -19.97 -5.48 -8.77
N VAL A 142 -21.20 -5.06 -9.07
CA VAL A 142 -22.00 -4.17 -8.22
C VAL A 142 -23.34 -4.79 -7.87
N SER A 143 -23.74 -4.65 -6.62
CA SER A 143 -25.05 -5.05 -6.11
C SER A 143 -25.95 -3.82 -5.91
N ASN A 144 -27.23 -4.05 -5.61
CA ASN A 144 -28.14 -2.96 -5.21
C ASN A 144 -27.98 -2.58 -3.73
N ASN A 145 -27.30 -3.40 -2.93
CA ASN A 145 -27.10 -3.22 -1.49
C ASN A 145 -25.60 -3.29 -1.16
N PRO A 146 -24.79 -2.29 -1.58
CA PRO A 146 -23.35 -2.32 -1.39
C PRO A 146 -22.99 -2.29 0.10
N LYS A 147 -21.98 -3.08 0.48
CA LYS A 147 -21.41 -3.07 1.83
C LYS A 147 -20.19 -2.16 1.91
N ILE A 148 -19.99 -1.56 3.08
CA ILE A 148 -18.93 -0.60 3.39
C ILE A 148 -17.89 -1.25 4.31
N LEU A 149 -16.60 -1.18 3.94
CA LEU A 149 -15.50 -1.64 4.79
C LEU A 149 -14.67 -0.45 5.26
N PHE A 150 -14.56 -0.27 6.58
CA PHE A 150 -13.57 0.65 7.16
C PHE A 150 -12.86 0.00 8.34
N LEU A 151 -11.75 -0.65 8.04
CA LEU A 151 -10.84 -1.10 9.09
C LEU A 151 -9.71 -0.09 9.19
N THR A 152 -9.23 0.18 10.39
CA THR A 152 -8.11 1.10 10.61
C THR A 152 -7.23 0.64 11.78
N ARG A 153 -6.21 1.43 12.12
CA ARG A 153 -5.35 1.22 13.29
C ARG A 153 -5.28 2.54 14.06
N LEU A 154 -5.15 2.47 15.38
CA LEU A 154 -4.71 3.62 16.16
C LEU A 154 -3.22 3.49 16.49
N TRP A 155 -2.53 4.62 16.58
CA TRP A 155 -1.12 4.68 16.96
C TRP A 155 -0.99 5.32 18.32
N GLU A 156 -0.31 4.67 19.26
CA GLU A 156 -0.04 5.26 20.56
C GLU A 156 0.95 6.42 20.38
N PRO A 157 0.59 7.67 20.74
CA PRO A 157 1.51 8.80 20.66
C PRO A 157 2.68 8.60 21.62
N ASN A 158 3.90 8.85 21.14
CA ASN A 158 5.08 8.84 22.02
C ASN A 158 4.98 10.00 23.02
N PRO A 159 5.18 9.77 24.33
CA PRO A 159 5.21 10.86 25.30
C PRO A 159 6.27 11.89 24.93
N LEU A 160 5.88 13.17 24.90
CA LEU A 160 6.80 14.27 24.66
C LEU A 160 7.67 14.47 25.91
N LYS A 161 8.97 14.67 25.68
CA LYS A 161 9.93 15.10 26.71
C LYS A 161 9.95 16.63 26.76
N ASP A 162 10.39 17.21 27.88
CA ASP A 162 10.48 18.67 28.05
C ASP A 162 11.37 19.35 26.99
N ASN A 163 12.32 18.62 26.40
CA ASN A 163 13.23 19.07 25.35
C ASN A 163 12.96 18.40 23.99
N ALA A 164 11.72 18.04 23.69
CA ALA A 164 11.34 17.41 22.43
C ALA A 164 11.78 18.26 21.22
N SER A 165 12.43 17.61 20.26
CA SER A 165 12.79 18.22 18.99
C SER A 165 11.55 18.59 18.17
N LYS A 166 11.71 19.48 17.19
CA LYS A 166 10.64 19.84 16.25
C LYS A 166 10.05 18.61 15.54
N ILE A 167 10.88 17.64 15.15
CA ILE A 167 10.45 16.41 14.47
C ILE A 167 9.58 15.55 15.40
N GLU A 168 9.96 15.44 16.68
CA GLU A 168 9.16 14.69 17.68
C GLU A 168 7.79 15.34 17.91
N LEU A 169 7.75 16.69 18.00
CA LEU A 169 6.50 17.44 18.12
C LEU A 169 5.60 17.27 16.89
N GLU A 170 6.16 17.35 15.69
CA GLU A 170 5.42 17.15 14.45
C GLU A 170 4.84 15.73 14.36
N TYR A 171 5.63 14.70 14.70
CA TYR A 171 5.18 13.31 14.71
C TYR A 171 4.08 13.06 15.75
N TYR A 172 4.20 13.66 16.94
CA TYR A 172 3.18 13.59 17.97
C TYR A 172 1.84 14.17 17.48
N ASN A 173 1.89 15.40 16.93
CA ASN A 173 0.69 16.08 16.43
C ASN A 173 0.06 15.32 15.25
N GLU A 174 0.87 14.82 14.32
CA GLU A 174 0.41 13.95 13.23
C GLU A 174 -0.33 12.73 13.78
N THR A 175 0.24 12.06 14.77
CA THR A 175 -0.35 10.85 15.38
C THR A 175 -1.71 11.15 16.04
N ILE A 176 -1.80 12.24 16.80
CA ILE A 176 -3.05 12.66 17.46
C ILE A 176 -4.13 12.98 16.42
N GLN A 177 -3.80 13.77 15.40
CA GLN A 177 -4.74 14.15 14.35
C GLN A 177 -5.23 12.92 13.58
N LEU A 178 -4.32 12.01 13.23
CA LEU A 178 -4.64 10.79 12.52
C LEU A 178 -5.60 9.89 13.32
N ASN A 179 -5.34 9.72 14.62
CA ASN A 179 -6.24 8.97 15.49
C ASN A 179 -7.60 9.64 15.59
N LYS A 180 -7.65 10.97 15.68
CA LYS A 180 -8.91 11.74 15.71
C LYS A 180 -9.75 11.49 14.46
N VAL A 181 -9.17 11.67 13.26
CA VAL A 181 -9.89 11.45 11.99
C VAL A 181 -10.45 10.02 11.91
N ARG A 182 -9.65 9.02 12.33
CA ARG A 182 -10.05 7.61 12.33
C ARG A 182 -11.19 7.33 13.30
N MET A 183 -11.15 7.90 14.50
CA MET A 183 -12.21 7.76 15.50
C MET A 183 -13.50 8.44 15.06
N ASP A 184 -13.41 9.66 14.55
CA ASP A 184 -14.58 10.39 14.07
C ASP A 184 -15.23 9.66 12.87
N ALA A 185 -14.43 9.09 11.97
CA ALA A 185 -14.93 8.26 10.87
C ALA A 185 -15.61 6.97 11.36
N LEU A 186 -15.03 6.26 12.33
CA LEU A 186 -15.64 5.06 12.94
C LEU A 186 -17.00 5.39 13.56
N ASN A 187 -17.06 6.45 14.37
CA ASN A 187 -18.28 6.89 15.03
C ASN A 187 -19.37 7.28 14.02
N MET A 188 -19.00 8.05 12.99
CA MET A 188 -19.95 8.44 11.94
C MET A 188 -20.47 7.23 11.17
N ILE A 189 -19.58 6.33 10.73
CA ILE A 189 -20.00 5.14 9.97
C ILE A 189 -20.87 4.23 10.83
N HIS A 190 -20.54 4.07 12.11
CA HIS A 190 -21.38 3.32 13.04
C HIS A 190 -22.75 3.96 13.19
N ALA A 191 -22.84 5.28 13.37
CA ALA A 191 -24.11 5.96 13.58
C ALA A 191 -25.03 5.94 12.34
N GLN A 192 -24.46 6.06 11.14
CA GLN A 192 -25.23 6.27 9.90
C GLN A 192 -25.36 5.00 9.03
N PHE A 193 -24.41 4.06 9.13
CA PHE A 193 -24.26 2.95 8.19
C PHE A 193 -24.05 1.58 8.86
N ASN A 194 -24.40 1.42 10.15
CA ASN A 194 -24.12 0.20 10.92
C ASN A 194 -24.56 -1.09 10.20
N GLU A 195 -25.81 -1.12 9.71
CA GLU A 195 -26.42 -2.34 9.15
C GLU A 195 -25.76 -2.86 7.86
N ARG A 196 -24.97 -2.01 7.19
CA ARG A 196 -24.28 -2.35 5.93
C ARG A 196 -22.78 -2.17 5.99
N SER A 197 -22.21 -1.94 7.17
CA SER A 197 -20.79 -1.69 7.33
C SER A 197 -20.09 -2.78 8.15
N THR A 198 -18.85 -3.06 7.78
CA THR A 198 -17.89 -3.73 8.65
C THR A 198 -16.82 -2.71 9.00
N ILE A 199 -16.78 -2.32 10.27
CA ILE A 199 -15.82 -1.33 10.77
C ILE A 199 -15.03 -1.88 11.96
N GLY A 200 -13.84 -1.32 12.17
CA GLY A 200 -13.13 -1.54 13.43
C GLY A 200 -11.63 -1.28 13.40
N ILE A 201 -10.98 -1.56 14.51
CA ILE A 201 -9.56 -1.31 14.77
C ILE A 201 -8.83 -2.57 15.20
N ASN A 202 -7.51 -2.56 15.01
CA ASN A 202 -6.66 -3.65 15.47
C ASN A 202 -6.64 -3.76 17.00
N ASP A 203 -6.62 -5.00 17.47
CA ASP A 203 -6.58 -5.32 18.89
C ASP A 203 -5.17 -5.12 19.48
N ILE A 204 -4.92 -3.95 20.10
CA ILE A 204 -3.70 -3.61 20.85
C ILE A 204 -4.08 -2.88 22.15
N PRO A 205 -3.17 -2.83 23.16
CA PRO A 205 -3.47 -2.17 24.44
C PRO A 205 -3.99 -0.74 24.30
N TYR A 206 -3.40 0.07 23.41
CA TYR A 206 -3.86 1.44 23.14
C TYR A 206 -5.29 1.47 22.59
N SER A 207 -5.59 0.69 21.54
CA SER A 207 -6.92 0.55 20.97
C SER A 207 -7.99 0.15 22.00
N ARG A 208 -7.68 -0.83 22.86
CA ARG A 208 -8.62 -1.29 23.91
C ARG A 208 -9.00 -0.19 24.90
N ARG A 209 -8.07 0.74 25.19
CA ARG A 209 -8.33 1.89 26.06
C ARG A 209 -9.12 2.98 25.36
N MET A 210 -8.78 3.28 24.12
CA MET A 210 -9.32 4.44 23.40
C MET A 210 -10.66 4.16 22.71
N ALA A 211 -10.91 2.90 22.31
CA ALA A 211 -12.01 2.54 21.43
C ALA A 211 -12.41 1.06 21.59
N PRO A 212 -12.80 0.62 22.81
CA PRO A 212 -13.10 -0.78 23.11
C PRO A 212 -14.20 -1.37 22.21
N ASP A 213 -15.20 -0.55 21.85
CA ASP A 213 -16.36 -1.00 21.06
C ASP A 213 -16.03 -1.30 19.59
N PHE A 214 -14.87 -0.83 19.10
CA PHE A 214 -14.44 -1.01 17.72
C PHE A 214 -13.38 -2.12 17.55
N ILE A 215 -13.02 -2.85 18.61
CA ILE A 215 -11.97 -3.86 18.55
C ILE A 215 -12.40 -5.02 17.64
N LEU A 216 -11.61 -5.28 16.60
CA LEU A 216 -11.87 -6.39 15.69
C LEU A 216 -11.38 -7.71 16.30
N PRO A 217 -12.17 -8.79 16.20
CA PRO A 217 -11.69 -10.13 16.51
C PRO A 217 -10.49 -10.51 15.65
N LYS A 218 -9.51 -11.20 16.24
CA LYS A 218 -8.27 -11.60 15.57
C LYS A 218 -8.54 -12.41 14.31
N GLU A 219 -9.60 -13.23 14.32
CA GLU A 219 -10.07 -14.06 13.22
C GLU A 219 -10.40 -13.21 11.99
N LYS A 220 -11.01 -12.03 12.15
CA LYS A 220 -11.30 -11.11 11.04
C LYS A 220 -10.06 -10.40 10.52
N THR A 221 -9.04 -10.24 11.36
CA THR A 221 -7.76 -9.62 10.99
C THR A 221 -6.75 -10.58 10.37
N HIS A 222 -7.02 -11.90 10.43
CA HIS A 222 -6.25 -12.92 9.71
C HIS A 222 -6.26 -12.59 8.22
N ARG A 223 -5.09 -12.60 7.58
CA ARG A 223 -4.85 -11.97 6.27
C ARG A 223 -5.78 -12.50 5.18
N ARG A 224 -6.00 -13.82 5.11
CA ARG A 224 -6.92 -14.43 4.13
C ARG A 224 -8.38 -14.09 4.42
N ASN A 225 -8.75 -13.99 5.69
CA ASN A 225 -10.11 -13.65 6.09
C ASN A 225 -10.39 -12.18 5.79
N PHE A 226 -9.41 -11.31 6.02
CA PHE A 226 -9.46 -9.92 5.58
C PHE A 226 -9.66 -9.80 4.07
N ILE A 227 -8.89 -10.53 3.25
CA ILE A 227 -9.02 -10.48 1.79
C ILE A 227 -10.41 -10.95 1.35
N ASN A 228 -10.90 -12.08 1.90
CA ASN A 228 -12.24 -12.57 1.60
C ASN A 228 -13.30 -11.54 2.00
N MET A 229 -13.21 -11.01 3.22
CA MET A 229 -14.12 -9.97 3.70
C MET A 229 -14.09 -8.73 2.79
N MET A 230 -12.92 -8.21 2.44
CA MET A 230 -12.76 -7.07 1.53
C MET A 230 -13.45 -7.31 0.19
N LYS A 231 -13.38 -8.52 -0.37
CA LYS A 231 -14.03 -8.86 -1.65
C LYS A 231 -15.57 -8.81 -1.58
N GLU A 232 -16.14 -9.04 -0.39
CA GLU A 232 -17.59 -8.92 -0.13
C GLU A 232 -18.06 -7.47 0.10
N HIS A 233 -17.14 -6.49 0.10
CA HIS A 233 -17.47 -5.08 0.24
C HIS A 233 -17.16 -4.35 -1.06
N GLU A 234 -18.11 -3.58 -1.58
CA GLU A 234 -17.92 -2.80 -2.82
C GLU A 234 -17.21 -1.48 -2.50
N ILE A 235 -17.56 -0.87 -1.37
CA ILE A 235 -17.05 0.42 -0.92
C ILE A 235 -16.01 0.17 0.17
N CYS A 236 -14.77 0.57 -0.08
CA CYS A 236 -13.66 0.39 0.85
C CYS A 236 -13.04 1.74 1.21
N ILE A 237 -13.00 2.04 2.50
CA ILE A 237 -12.53 3.30 3.04
C ILE A 237 -11.14 3.07 3.66
N THR A 238 -10.22 3.99 3.44
CA THR A 238 -8.92 4.01 4.14
C THR A 238 -8.52 5.45 4.44
N SER A 239 -7.76 5.64 5.52
CA SER A 239 -7.16 6.94 5.84
C SER A 239 -5.70 7.00 5.36
N THR A 240 -5.13 8.20 5.39
CA THR A 240 -3.69 8.44 5.31
C THR A 240 -2.94 7.59 6.35
N GLY A 241 -1.69 7.24 6.06
CA GLY A 241 -0.76 6.61 7.00
C GLY A 241 0.10 7.66 7.72
N LEU A 242 1.00 7.20 8.60
CA LEU A 242 2.02 8.08 9.15
C LEU A 242 2.92 8.61 8.03
N HIS A 243 3.54 9.76 8.26
CA HIS A 243 4.38 10.47 7.28
C HIS A 243 3.65 10.83 6.00
N LYS A 244 2.34 11.08 6.10
CA LYS A 244 1.44 11.32 4.95
C LYS A 244 1.41 10.19 3.92
N SER A 245 1.85 8.99 4.29
CA SER A 245 1.97 7.85 3.38
C SER A 245 0.62 7.36 2.86
N THR A 246 0.60 6.87 1.62
CA THR A 246 -0.53 6.06 1.16
C THR A 246 -0.44 4.67 1.77
N GLY A 247 -1.36 4.34 2.68
CA GLY A 247 -1.40 3.04 3.34
C GLY A 247 -1.60 1.88 2.37
N TRP A 248 -1.05 0.70 2.71
CA TRP A 248 -1.07 -0.47 1.83
C TRP A 248 -2.47 -0.97 1.49
N ARG A 249 -3.46 -0.73 2.36
CA ARG A 249 -4.87 -1.04 2.09
C ARG A 249 -5.39 -0.35 0.83
N PHE A 250 -4.90 0.84 0.52
CA PHE A 250 -5.27 1.53 -0.72
C PHE A 250 -4.87 0.70 -1.96
N GLY A 251 -3.63 0.21 -1.99
CA GLY A 251 -3.14 -0.65 -3.07
C GLY A 251 -3.90 -1.97 -3.16
N GLU A 252 -4.32 -2.53 -2.02
CA GLU A 252 -5.15 -3.75 -1.97
C GLU A 252 -6.55 -3.51 -2.54
N PHE A 253 -7.15 -2.37 -2.23
CA PHE A 253 -8.48 -2.01 -2.75
C PHE A 253 -8.45 -1.76 -4.26
N VAL A 254 -7.36 -1.17 -4.77
CA VAL A 254 -7.12 -1.05 -6.21
C VAL A 254 -6.96 -2.43 -6.85
N ALA A 255 -6.14 -3.31 -6.26
CA ALA A 255 -5.97 -4.69 -6.74
C ALA A 255 -7.27 -5.52 -6.73
N ALA A 256 -8.16 -5.22 -5.78
CA ALA A 256 -9.47 -5.83 -5.67
C ALA A 256 -10.56 -5.06 -6.43
N SER A 257 -10.24 -4.07 -7.28
CA SER A 257 -11.24 -3.33 -8.06
C SER A 257 -12.38 -2.75 -7.22
N ARG A 258 -12.08 -2.21 -6.03
CA ARG A 258 -13.10 -1.64 -5.12
C ARG A 258 -13.40 -0.18 -5.48
N ALA A 259 -14.56 0.31 -5.03
CA ALA A 259 -14.82 1.74 -4.98
C ALA A 259 -14.16 2.30 -3.72
N ILE A 260 -13.26 3.27 -3.86
CA ILE A 260 -12.36 3.71 -2.80
C ILE A 260 -12.73 5.10 -2.33
N ILE A 261 -12.78 5.27 -1.01
CA ILE A 261 -12.84 6.59 -0.37
C ILE A 261 -11.59 6.76 0.51
N SER A 262 -10.91 7.90 0.38
CA SER A 262 -9.73 8.19 1.20
C SER A 262 -9.51 9.69 1.37
N GLU A 263 -8.64 10.09 2.30
CA GLU A 263 -8.11 11.45 2.30
C GLU A 263 -7.30 11.69 1.01
N PRO A 264 -7.09 12.96 0.59
CA PRO A 264 -6.29 13.27 -0.59
C PRO A 264 -4.90 12.63 -0.54
N LEU A 265 -4.51 11.99 -1.64
CA LEU A 265 -3.17 11.41 -1.77
C LEU A 265 -2.10 12.51 -1.77
N ASN A 266 -1.13 12.41 -0.88
CA ASN A 266 -0.01 13.35 -0.79
C ASN A 266 1.13 13.04 -1.76
N TYR A 267 1.17 11.81 -2.27
CA TYR A 267 2.21 11.31 -3.16
C TYR A 267 1.65 10.96 -4.53
N VAL A 268 2.41 11.27 -5.57
CA VAL A 268 2.03 11.04 -6.96
C VAL A 268 2.40 9.61 -7.35
N VAL A 269 1.48 8.94 -8.03
CA VAL A 269 1.67 7.60 -8.60
C VAL A 269 1.65 7.65 -10.14
N PRO A 270 2.22 6.66 -10.84
CA PRO A 270 2.19 6.62 -12.30
C PRO A 270 0.75 6.60 -12.84
N GLY A 271 0.54 7.03 -14.09
CA GLY A 271 -0.74 6.82 -14.79
C GLY A 271 -1.89 7.77 -14.41
N ASN A 272 -1.60 8.96 -13.88
CA ASN A 272 -2.58 10.01 -13.57
C ASN A 272 -3.77 9.51 -12.73
N PHE A 273 -3.48 8.77 -11.65
CA PHE A 273 -4.51 8.10 -10.85
C PHE A 273 -5.48 9.09 -10.18
N ASP A 274 -6.77 8.93 -10.47
CA ASP A 274 -7.89 9.69 -9.88
C ASP A 274 -9.09 8.77 -9.54
N ASN A 275 -8.84 7.47 -9.34
CA ASN A 275 -9.86 6.44 -9.25
C ASN A 275 -10.42 6.24 -7.81
N TYR A 276 -10.71 7.33 -7.11
CA TYR A 276 -11.24 7.33 -5.73
C TYR A 276 -12.04 8.61 -5.44
N LEU A 277 -12.83 8.64 -4.37
CA LEU A 277 -13.40 9.88 -3.82
C LEU A 277 -12.55 10.40 -2.66
N PRO A 278 -12.06 11.66 -2.71
CA PRO A 278 -11.39 12.28 -1.59
C PRO A 278 -12.37 12.76 -0.52
N PHE A 279 -11.93 12.84 0.74
CA PHE A 279 -12.59 13.58 1.81
C PHE A 279 -11.58 14.31 2.70
N ASN A 280 -11.90 15.52 3.13
CA ASN A 280 -11.06 16.33 4.05
C ASN A 280 -11.63 16.39 5.47
N ASN A 281 -12.90 16.01 5.63
CA ASN A 281 -13.62 16.03 6.90
C ASN A 281 -14.73 14.96 6.89
N ILE A 282 -15.42 14.82 8.02
CA ILE A 282 -16.42 13.77 8.23
C ILE A 282 -17.70 14.00 7.41
N GLU A 283 -18.07 15.24 7.15
CA GLU A 283 -19.22 15.57 6.30
C GLU A 283 -18.94 15.13 4.85
N GLU A 284 -17.77 15.45 4.32
CA GLU A 284 -17.33 14.97 3.00
C GLU A 284 -17.25 13.43 2.95
N LEU A 285 -16.79 12.77 4.01
CA LEU A 285 -16.77 11.31 4.09
C LEU A 285 -18.20 10.74 4.03
N TYR A 286 -19.13 11.30 4.81
CA TYR A 286 -20.54 10.91 4.78
C TYR A 286 -21.14 11.06 3.37
N LEU A 287 -20.93 12.22 2.73
CA LEU A 287 -21.41 12.49 1.38
C LEU A 287 -20.78 11.56 0.33
N ALA A 288 -19.49 11.23 0.46
CA ALA A 288 -18.82 10.28 -0.42
C ALA A 288 -19.39 8.85 -0.28
N ILE A 289 -19.71 8.43 0.96
CA ILE A 289 -20.38 7.15 1.21
C ILE A 289 -21.78 7.16 0.61
N GLU A 290 -22.60 8.17 0.90
CA GLU A 290 -23.96 8.31 0.35
C GLU A 290 -23.95 8.26 -1.18
N LYS A 291 -23.04 9.00 -1.81
CA LYS A 291 -22.89 9.02 -3.26
C LYS A 291 -22.62 7.63 -3.80
N LEU A 292 -21.64 6.91 -3.22
CA LEU A 292 -21.35 5.55 -3.65
C LEU A 292 -22.42 4.55 -3.24
N VAL A 293 -23.19 4.73 -2.17
CA VAL A 293 -24.29 3.81 -1.83
C VAL A 293 -25.42 3.93 -2.85
N ASN A 294 -25.79 5.17 -3.20
CA ASN A 294 -26.98 5.46 -4.00
C ASN A 294 -26.72 5.45 -5.52
N ASP A 295 -25.48 5.67 -5.97
CA ASP A 295 -25.11 5.70 -7.38
C ASP A 295 -24.36 4.42 -7.80
N LYS A 296 -25.11 3.47 -8.37
CA LYS A 296 -24.59 2.17 -8.82
C LYS A 296 -23.65 2.28 -10.01
N GLU A 297 -23.94 3.18 -10.95
CA GLU A 297 -23.12 3.37 -12.16
C GLU A 297 -21.79 4.01 -11.79
N LEU A 298 -21.80 5.06 -10.95
CA LEU A 298 -20.56 5.66 -10.44
C LEU A 298 -19.68 4.65 -9.69
N ARG A 299 -20.27 3.80 -8.83
CA ARG A 299 -19.52 2.72 -8.18
C ARG A 299 -18.88 1.81 -9.20
N TYR A 300 -19.68 1.31 -10.16
CA TYR A 300 -19.19 0.37 -11.16
C TYR A 300 -18.06 0.96 -11.99
N ASP A 301 -18.20 2.21 -12.44
CA ASP A 301 -17.19 2.92 -13.22
C ASP A 301 -15.90 3.13 -12.44
N MET A 302 -15.98 3.49 -11.15
CA MET A 302 -14.78 3.61 -10.31
C MET A 302 -14.09 2.25 -10.12
N MET A 303 -14.86 1.19 -9.82
CA MET A 303 -14.33 -0.17 -9.68
C MET A 303 -13.65 -0.64 -10.98
N LYS A 304 -14.25 -0.33 -12.14
CA LYS A 304 -13.69 -0.62 -13.46
C LYS A 304 -12.41 0.16 -13.72
N ARG A 305 -12.36 1.45 -13.42
CA ARG A 305 -11.11 2.23 -13.55
C ARG A 305 -10.01 1.72 -12.62
N ASN A 306 -10.33 1.32 -11.39
CA ASN A 306 -9.38 0.68 -10.48
C ASN A 306 -8.85 -0.66 -11.04
N ASN A 307 -9.72 -1.48 -11.64
CA ASN A 307 -9.30 -2.71 -12.32
C ASN A 307 -8.33 -2.43 -13.48
N ILE A 308 -8.65 -1.45 -14.33
CA ILE A 308 -7.81 -1.04 -15.46
C ILE A 308 -6.46 -0.55 -14.95
N TYR A 309 -6.47 0.34 -13.95
CA TYR A 309 -5.25 0.88 -13.36
C TYR A 309 -4.39 -0.24 -12.74
N TYR A 310 -4.99 -1.18 -12.02
CA TYR A 310 -4.26 -2.30 -11.45
C TYR A 310 -3.52 -3.09 -12.53
N ASN A 311 -4.23 -3.48 -13.60
CA ASN A 311 -3.65 -4.27 -14.68
C ASN A 311 -2.61 -3.53 -15.53
N ASN A 312 -2.59 -2.20 -15.48
CA ASN A 312 -1.64 -1.39 -16.24
C ASN A 312 -0.46 -0.87 -15.41
N TYR A 313 -0.63 -0.62 -14.11
CA TYR A 313 0.35 0.12 -13.30
C TYR A 313 0.74 -0.55 -11.97
N LEU A 314 -0.16 -1.30 -11.32
CA LEU A 314 0.06 -1.78 -9.94
C LEU A 314 0.29 -3.29 -9.81
N LYS A 315 -0.23 -4.10 -10.74
CA LYS A 315 0.00 -5.55 -10.74
C LYS A 315 1.52 -5.80 -10.71
N PRO A 316 2.05 -6.72 -9.88
CA PRO A 316 3.47 -6.68 -9.53
C PRO A 316 4.42 -6.79 -10.72
N ASP A 317 4.08 -7.61 -11.72
CA ASP A 317 4.84 -7.72 -12.97
C ASP A 317 4.73 -6.45 -13.82
N ARG A 318 3.54 -5.86 -13.93
CA ARG A 318 3.28 -4.62 -14.68
C ARG A 318 3.97 -3.42 -14.05
N LEU A 319 3.96 -3.31 -12.73
CA LEU A 319 4.66 -2.28 -11.98
C LEU A 319 6.15 -2.27 -12.33
N ILE A 320 6.81 -3.44 -12.28
CA ILE A 320 8.22 -3.56 -12.66
C ILE A 320 8.44 -3.44 -14.16
N LEU A 321 7.53 -3.94 -14.99
CA LEU A 321 7.67 -3.81 -16.44
C LEU A 321 7.70 -2.34 -16.86
N ASN A 322 6.83 -1.50 -16.27
CA ASN A 322 6.77 -0.07 -16.56
C ASN A 322 8.07 0.67 -16.18
N THR A 323 8.76 0.23 -15.12
CA THR A 323 10.05 0.81 -14.75
C THR A 323 11.17 0.39 -15.69
N ILE A 324 11.08 -0.82 -16.28
CA ILE A 324 12.04 -1.30 -17.29
C ILE A 324 11.81 -0.63 -18.65
N THR A 325 10.56 -0.45 -19.07
CA THR A 325 10.24 0.17 -20.37
C THR A 325 10.51 1.68 -20.41
N SER A 326 10.73 2.31 -19.26
CA SER A 326 11.12 3.72 -19.15
C SER A 326 12.63 3.94 -19.05
N LEU A 327 13.42 2.86 -19.14
CA LEU A 327 14.88 2.92 -19.20
C LEU A 327 15.35 3.36 -20.59
#